data_AF-A0A817RXN3-F1
#
_entry.id   AF-A0A817RXN3-F1
#
_cell.length_a   1.000
_cell.length_b   1.000
_cell.length_c   1.000
_cell.angle_alpha   90.00
_cell.angle_beta   90.00
_cell.angle_gamma   90.00
#
_symmetry.space_group_name_H-M   'P 1'
#
loop_
_entity.id
_entity.type
_entity.pdbx_description
1 polymer ?
#
loop_
_entity_poly.entity_id
_entity_poly.type
_entity_poly.pdbx_seq_one_letter_code
_entity_poly.pdbx_strand_id
1 'polypeptide(L)'
;MQRSFNHDNNIPLWKRADEKFFWNRQMLSKLIDQAEKERLDSQWIQPIIMGYIDECHFQVDQQTDVQLIIISRRNCHRAGVRMHCRGIDDDGNVANYVETEQILWAGNNIMSFTMIRGSVPIYWSQPGIKYRPPPKIDR
;
A
#
# COMPACT_ATOMS: atom_id res chain seq x y z
N MET A 1 -8.48 6.39 -1.19
CA MET A 1 -9.74 7.13 -1.05
C MET A 1 -10.97 6.21 -1.05
N GLN A 2 -11.13 5.28 -2.00
CA GLN A 2 -12.29 4.37 -2.04
C GLN A 2 -12.50 3.60 -0.72
N ARG A 3 -11.43 3.06 -0.12
CA ARG A 3 -11.49 2.39 1.19
C ARG A 3 -11.75 3.39 2.33
N SER A 4 -11.19 4.59 2.25
CA SER A 4 -11.26 5.62 3.30
C SER A 4 -12.64 6.26 3.47
N PHE A 5 -13.50 6.20 2.44
CA PHE A 5 -14.80 6.90 2.43
C PHE A 5 -15.76 6.44 3.55
N ASN A 6 -15.72 5.16 3.94
CA ASN A 6 -16.64 4.57 4.92
C ASN A 6 -16.05 4.49 6.34
N HIS A 7 -14.93 5.16 6.62
CA HIS A 7 -14.29 5.04 7.92
C HIS A 7 -14.92 5.96 8.97
N ASP A 8 -15.20 5.41 10.15
CA ASP A 8 -15.59 6.21 11.32
C ASP A 8 -14.42 7.07 11.80
N ASN A 9 -14.62 8.38 11.84
CA ASN A 9 -13.59 9.34 12.26
C ASN A 9 -13.32 9.34 13.77
N ASN A 10 -14.16 8.69 14.57
CA ASN A 10 -13.94 8.53 16.01
C ASN A 10 -12.88 7.46 16.33
N ILE A 11 -12.51 6.62 15.35
CA ILE A 11 -11.50 5.58 15.53
C ILE A 11 -10.11 6.17 15.24
N PRO A 12 -9.08 5.87 16.06
CA PRO A 12 -7.70 6.28 15.77
C PRO A 12 -7.22 5.85 14.37
N LEU A 13 -6.38 6.68 13.74
CA LEU A 13 -5.91 6.45 12.36
C LEU A 13 -5.25 5.07 12.19
N TRP A 14 -4.43 4.64 13.15
CA TRP A 14 -3.69 3.39 13.06
C TRP A 14 -4.57 2.12 13.10
N LYS A 15 -5.77 2.19 13.70
CA LYS A 15 -6.75 1.10 13.66
C LYS A 15 -7.52 1.03 12.35
N ARG A 16 -7.58 2.16 11.63
CA ARG A 16 -8.25 2.30 10.33
C ARG A 16 -7.32 2.04 9.16
N ALA A 17 -6.01 2.13 9.39
CA ALA A 17 -5.02 1.90 8.36
C ALA A 17 -5.08 0.46 7.86
N ASP A 18 -5.03 0.29 6.53
CA ASP A 18 -4.93 -1.03 5.91
C ASP A 18 -3.58 -1.65 6.29
N GLU A 19 -3.61 -2.79 6.98
CA GLU A 19 -2.41 -3.46 7.49
C GLU A 19 -1.42 -3.77 6.38
N LYS A 20 -1.89 -4.03 5.14
CA LYS A 20 -1.04 -4.27 3.97
C LYS A 20 -0.10 -3.11 3.68
N PHE A 21 -0.45 -1.88 4.04
CA PHE A 21 0.38 -0.70 3.75
C PHE A 21 0.97 -0.04 4.99
N PHE A 22 0.75 -0.61 6.18
CA PHE A 22 1.26 -0.08 7.44
C PHE A 22 2.71 -0.54 7.66
N TRP A 23 3.65 0.10 6.96
CA TRP A 23 5.04 -0.35 6.83
C TRP A 23 5.80 -0.44 8.16
N ASN A 24 5.59 0.52 9.06
CA ASN A 24 6.24 0.61 10.37
C ASN A 24 5.47 -0.08 11.51
N ARG A 25 4.40 -0.84 11.21
CA ARG A 25 3.55 -1.48 12.24
C ARG A 25 4.35 -2.34 13.21
N GLN A 26 5.27 -3.15 12.70
CA GLN A 26 6.12 -4.04 13.52
C GLN A 26 7.05 -3.26 14.47
N MET A 27 7.57 -2.12 14.02
CA MET A 27 8.40 -1.23 14.86
C MET A 27 7.58 -0.59 15.98
N LEU A 28 6.30 -0.31 15.72
CA LEU A 28 5.35 0.26 16.69
C LEU A 28 4.62 -0.80 17.53
N SER A 29 4.96 -2.09 17.40
CA SER A 29 4.25 -3.20 18.07
C SER A 29 4.06 -2.98 19.57
N LYS A 30 5.12 -2.61 20.29
CA LYS A 30 5.05 -2.34 21.74
C LYS A 30 4.11 -1.18 22.08
N LEU A 31 4.11 -0.12 21.27
CA LEU A 31 3.23 1.03 21.47
C LEU A 31 1.78 0.68 21.16
N ILE A 32 1.54 -0.14 20.15
CA ILE A 32 0.21 -0.67 19.82
C ILE A 32 -0.30 -1.54 20.97
N ASP A 33 0.50 -2.49 21.47
CA ASP A 33 0.12 -3.36 22.58
C ASP A 33 -0.23 -2.56 23.85
N GLN A 34 0.54 -1.51 24.14
CA GLN A 34 0.28 -0.61 25.27
C GLN A 34 -0.99 0.22 25.05
N ALA A 35 -1.20 0.79 23.86
CA ALA A 35 -2.40 1.54 23.54
C ALA A 35 -3.67 0.69 23.63
N GLU A 36 -3.61 -0.60 23.29
CA GLU A 36 -4.74 -1.53 23.41
C GLU A 36 -5.03 -1.92 24.86
N LYS A 37 -4.00 -2.21 25.65
CA LYS A 37 -4.15 -2.68 27.04
C LYS A 37 -4.45 -1.56 28.01
N GLU A 38 -3.76 -0.44 27.89
CA GLU A 38 -3.73 0.63 28.89
C GLU A 38 -4.56 1.85 28.48
N ARG A 39 -5.21 1.81 27.30
CA ARG A 39 -5.96 2.95 26.71
C ARG A 39 -5.14 4.25 26.67
N LEU A 40 -3.83 4.11 26.49
CA LEU A 40 -2.93 5.25 26.35
C LEU A 40 -3.23 6.04 25.08
N ASP A 41 -2.85 7.31 25.11
CA ASP A 41 -3.04 8.21 23.99
C ASP A 41 -2.29 7.72 22.75
N SER A 42 -3.06 7.33 21.75
CA SER A 42 -2.56 6.64 20.56
C SER A 42 -2.07 7.59 19.46
N GLN A 43 -1.98 8.88 19.76
CA GLN A 43 -1.47 9.93 18.85
C GLN A 43 -0.05 9.66 18.32
N TRP A 44 0.75 8.89 19.06
CA TRP A 44 2.13 8.55 18.67
C TRP A 44 2.23 7.39 17.67
N ILE A 45 1.11 6.69 17.42
CA ILE A 45 1.06 5.57 16.49
C ILE A 45 0.69 6.12 15.11
N GLN A 46 1.70 6.55 14.36
CA GLN A 46 1.53 7.09 13.01
C GLN A 46 1.82 6.03 11.93
N PRO A 47 0.82 5.61 11.14
CA PRO A 47 1.04 4.73 9.99
C PRO A 47 1.83 5.42 8.88
N ILE A 48 2.85 4.72 8.38
CA ILE A 48 3.68 5.17 7.27
C ILE A 48 3.56 4.16 6.12
N ILE A 49 3.42 4.68 4.91
CA ILE A 49 3.45 3.88 3.68
C ILE A 49 4.88 3.82 3.11
N MET A 50 5.24 2.70 2.50
CA MET A 50 6.38 2.64 1.57
C MET A 50 5.85 2.85 0.15
N GLY A 51 6.40 3.82 -0.58
CA GLY A 51 6.06 4.04 -1.97
C GLY A 51 6.31 5.47 -2.41
N TYR A 52 5.29 6.11 -2.97
CA TYR A 52 5.40 7.44 -3.56
C TYR A 52 4.11 8.23 -3.39
N ILE A 53 4.26 9.54 -3.23
CA ILE A 53 3.15 10.49 -3.28
C ILE A 53 3.62 11.72 -4.04
N ASP A 54 2.78 12.19 -4.94
CA ASP A 54 2.97 13.47 -5.62
C ASP A 54 1.62 14.07 -5.98
N GLU A 55 1.61 15.38 -6.14
CA GLU A 55 0.43 16.12 -6.56
C GLU A 55 0.78 17.14 -7.62
N CYS A 56 -0.14 17.35 -8.55
CA CYS A 56 -0.03 18.41 -9.53
C CYS A 56 -1.37 19.13 -9.71
N HIS A 57 -1.29 20.43 -9.94
CA HIS A 57 -2.43 21.29 -10.23
C HIS A 57 -2.31 21.77 -11.67
N PHE A 58 -3.40 21.67 -12.42
CA PHE A 58 -3.48 22.15 -13.80
C PHE A 58 -4.90 22.52 -14.18
N GLN A 59 -5.04 23.34 -15.22
CA GLN A 59 -6.34 23.70 -15.79
C GLN A 59 -6.60 22.84 -17.01
N VAL A 60 -7.79 22.25 -17.10
CA VAL A 60 -8.21 21.51 -18.31
C VAL A 60 -8.78 22.49 -19.35
N ASP A 61 -9.54 23.47 -18.88
CA ASP A 61 -10.07 24.59 -19.65
C ASP A 61 -10.07 25.86 -18.78
N GLN A 62 -10.61 26.96 -19.29
CA GLN A 62 -10.61 28.25 -18.58
C GLN A 62 -11.43 28.27 -17.28
N GLN A 63 -12.25 27.24 -17.02
CA GLN A 63 -13.18 27.18 -15.88
C GLN A 63 -12.92 25.99 -14.95
N THR A 64 -12.13 25.02 -15.38
CA THR A 64 -11.95 23.73 -14.70
C THR A 64 -10.52 23.59 -14.19
N ASP A 65 -10.32 24.04 -12.94
CA ASP A 65 -9.12 23.72 -12.16
C ASP A 65 -9.18 22.27 -11.68
N VAL A 66 -8.06 21.57 -11.86
CA VAL A 66 -7.92 20.17 -11.52
C VAL A 66 -6.69 19.96 -10.64
N GLN A 67 -6.88 19.22 -9.54
CA GLN A 67 -5.79 18.66 -8.75
C GLN A 67 -5.74 17.15 -9.01
N LEU A 68 -4.58 16.66 -9.44
CA LEU A 68 -4.30 15.24 -9.58
C LEU A 68 -3.29 14.85 -8.50
N ILE A 69 -3.66 13.86 -7.68
CA ILE A 69 -2.79 13.27 -6.68
C ILE A 69 -2.52 11.83 -7.09
N ILE A 70 -1.24 11.45 -7.13
CA ILE A 70 -0.82 10.07 -7.39
C ILE A 70 -0.21 9.51 -6.12
N ILE A 71 -0.77 8.41 -5.61
CA ILE A 71 -0.26 7.71 -4.44
C ILE A 71 0.04 6.27 -4.83
N SER A 72 1.29 5.84 -4.66
CA SER A 72 1.68 4.43 -4.80
C SER A 72 2.07 3.87 -3.45
N ARG A 73 1.51 2.71 -3.08
CA ARG A 73 1.71 2.05 -1.79
C ARG A 73 2.12 0.59 -2.01
N ARG A 74 3.25 0.18 -1.44
CA ARG A 74 3.77 -1.19 -1.52
C ARG A 74 3.26 -2.02 -0.34
N ASN A 75 2.80 -3.25 -0.63
CA ASN A 75 2.40 -4.19 0.41
C ASN A 75 3.60 -4.56 1.30
N CYS A 76 3.40 -4.57 2.61
CA CYS A 76 4.37 -5.03 3.60
C CYS A 76 4.44 -6.57 3.69
N HIS A 77 3.36 -7.27 3.33
CA HIS A 77 3.34 -8.73 3.28
C HIS A 77 4.22 -9.24 2.14
N ARG A 78 4.95 -10.33 2.41
CA ARG A 78 5.90 -10.94 1.47
C ARG A 78 6.89 -9.93 0.87
N ALA A 79 7.26 -8.91 1.63
CA ALA A 79 8.31 -7.98 1.27
C ALA A 79 9.67 -8.69 1.29
N GLY A 80 10.42 -8.59 0.20
CA GLY A 80 11.74 -9.17 0.12
C GLY A 80 12.45 -8.84 -1.19
N VAL A 81 13.67 -9.35 -1.32
CA VAL A 81 14.54 -9.08 -2.47
C VAL A 81 13.97 -9.75 -3.72
N ARG A 82 14.01 -9.05 -4.86
CA ARG A 82 13.49 -9.52 -6.17
C ARG A 82 13.97 -10.90 -6.62
N MET A 83 15.14 -11.33 -6.14
CA MET A 83 15.72 -12.64 -6.43
C MET A 83 15.32 -13.75 -5.45
N HIS A 84 14.76 -13.39 -4.29
CA HIS A 84 14.38 -14.34 -3.23
C HIS A 84 12.86 -14.46 -3.05
N CYS A 85 12.09 -13.40 -3.36
CA CYS A 85 10.65 -13.40 -3.17
C CYS A 85 9.93 -13.21 -4.51
N ARG A 86 9.30 -14.29 -4.98
CA ARG A 86 8.45 -14.33 -6.18
C ARG A 86 7.20 -15.17 -5.90
N GLY A 87 6.22 -15.00 -6.76
CA GLY A 87 4.98 -15.74 -6.67
C GLY A 87 4.14 -15.38 -5.46
N ILE A 88 3.23 -16.29 -5.14
CA ILE A 88 2.32 -16.26 -4.00
C ILE A 88 2.91 -17.03 -2.80
N ASP A 89 2.45 -16.75 -1.59
CA ASP A 89 2.65 -17.61 -0.41
C ASP A 89 1.38 -18.36 -0.02
N ASP A 90 1.48 -19.18 1.03
CA ASP A 90 0.39 -20.00 1.53
C ASP A 90 -0.77 -19.18 2.11
N ASP A 91 -0.50 -17.92 2.48
CA ASP A 91 -1.49 -16.95 2.94
C ASP A 91 -2.11 -16.14 1.78
N GLY A 92 -1.71 -16.42 0.53
CA GLY A 92 -2.24 -15.76 -0.66
C GLY A 92 -1.59 -14.41 -1.01
N ASN A 93 -0.52 -14.01 -0.33
CA ASN A 93 0.17 -12.75 -0.59
C ASN A 93 1.15 -12.90 -1.75
N VAL A 94 0.99 -12.06 -2.77
CA VAL A 94 1.95 -12.01 -3.89
C VAL A 94 3.12 -11.08 -3.57
N ALA A 95 4.33 -11.51 -3.92
CA ALA A 95 5.52 -10.69 -3.73
C ALA A 95 5.45 -9.41 -4.59
N ASN A 96 6.00 -8.30 -4.08
CA ASN A 96 6.06 -7.00 -4.76
C ASN A 96 4.69 -6.43 -5.18
N TYR A 97 3.64 -6.71 -4.41
CA TYR A 97 2.34 -6.08 -4.60
C TYR A 97 2.41 -4.57 -4.34
N VAL A 98 1.85 -3.77 -5.26
CA VAL A 98 1.75 -2.31 -5.19
C VAL A 98 0.36 -1.90 -5.66
N GLU A 99 -0.27 -0.99 -4.92
CA GLU A 99 -1.46 -0.26 -5.33
C GLU A 99 -1.07 1.17 -5.70
N THR A 100 -1.34 1.58 -6.94
CA THR A 100 -1.22 2.97 -7.38
C THR A 100 -2.61 3.55 -7.57
N GLU A 101 -2.93 4.56 -6.78
CA GLU A 101 -4.20 5.28 -6.81
C GLU A 101 -3.98 6.67 -7.39
N GLN A 102 -4.79 7.03 -8.38
CA GLN A 102 -4.92 8.36 -8.94
C GLN A 102 -6.20 8.98 -8.39
N ILE A 103 -6.07 10.13 -7.75
CA ILE A 103 -7.19 10.88 -7.17
C ILE A 103 -7.29 12.18 -7.95
N LEU A 104 -8.46 12.43 -8.54
CA LEU A 104 -8.73 13.65 -9.29
C LEU A 104 -9.74 14.48 -8.53
N TRP A 105 -9.39 15.72 -8.23
CA TRP A 105 -10.31 16.73 -7.75
C TRP A 105 -10.58 17.71 -8.89
N ALA A 106 -11.83 17.78 -9.34
CA ALA A 106 -12.25 18.66 -10.43
C ALA A 106 -13.53 19.41 -10.01
N GLY A 107 -13.39 20.68 -9.62
CA GLY A 107 -14.46 21.46 -9.02
C GLY A 107 -15.04 20.78 -7.77
N ASN A 108 -16.32 20.41 -7.82
CA ASN A 108 -17.01 19.72 -6.71
C ASN A 108 -16.95 18.18 -6.81
N ASN A 109 -16.34 17.65 -7.86
CA ASN A 109 -16.27 16.21 -8.09
C ASN A 109 -14.91 15.66 -7.66
N ILE A 110 -14.96 14.53 -6.96
CA ILE A 110 -13.77 13.78 -6.55
C ILE A 110 -13.86 12.38 -7.14
N MET A 111 -12.83 11.97 -7.87
CA MET A 111 -12.73 10.65 -8.48
C MET A 111 -11.48 9.93 -7.98
N SER A 112 -11.54 8.61 -7.87
CA SER A 112 -10.41 7.77 -7.53
C SER A 112 -10.36 6.55 -8.44
N PHE A 113 -9.19 6.32 -9.02
CA PHE A 113 -8.89 5.18 -9.87
C PHE A 113 -7.70 4.42 -9.31
N THR A 114 -7.83 3.12 -9.07
CA THR A 114 -6.78 2.28 -8.49
C THR A 114 -6.30 1.24 -9.49
N MET A 115 -4.99 1.18 -9.68
CA MET A 115 -4.31 0.12 -10.42
C MET A 115 -3.49 -0.74 -9.46
N ILE A 116 -3.38 -2.02 -9.77
CA ILE A 116 -2.56 -2.97 -9.01
C ILE A 116 -1.44 -3.52 -9.87
N ARG A 117 -0.30 -3.79 -9.25
CA ARG A 117 0.85 -4.50 -9.83
C ARG A 117 1.40 -5.46 -8.79
N GLY A 118 1.82 -6.65 -9.20
CA GLY A 118 2.45 -7.61 -8.31
C GLY A 118 3.13 -8.74 -9.06
N SER A 119 3.71 -9.69 -8.31
CA SER A 119 4.13 -10.97 -8.90
C SER A 119 2.92 -11.76 -9.39
N VAL A 120 3.14 -12.59 -10.42
CA VAL A 120 2.13 -13.54 -10.90
C VAL A 120 1.72 -14.46 -9.73
N PRO A 121 0.41 -14.66 -9.46
CA PRO A 121 -0.10 -15.38 -8.30
C PRO A 121 -0.03 -16.90 -8.48
N ILE A 122 1.18 -17.41 -8.67
CA ILE A 122 1.49 -18.85 -8.71
C ILE A 122 2.69 -19.12 -7.81
N TYR A 123 2.89 -20.37 -7.41
CA TYR A 123 4.12 -20.77 -6.72
C TYR A 123 5.24 -20.89 -7.76
N TRP A 124 6.22 -20.00 -7.70
CA TRP A 124 7.35 -20.04 -8.62
C TRP A 124 8.60 -19.37 -8.07
N SER A 125 9.74 -19.90 -8.52
CA SER A 125 11.06 -19.45 -8.16
C SER A 125 11.91 -19.22 -9.41
N GLN A 126 12.96 -18.41 -9.28
CA GLN A 126 13.95 -18.23 -10.34
C GLN A 126 15.35 -18.39 -9.72
N PRO A 127 15.73 -19.63 -9.34
CA PRO A 127 16.95 -19.87 -8.59
C PRO A 127 18.19 -19.68 -9.47
N GLY A 128 19.18 -18.96 -8.95
CA GLY A 128 20.51 -18.81 -9.54
C GLY A 128 20.97 -17.37 -9.69
N ILE A 129 22.29 -17.18 -9.68
CA ILE A 129 22.96 -15.87 -9.87
C ILE A 129 23.24 -15.60 -11.37
N LYS A 130 22.90 -16.55 -12.25
CA LYS A 130 23.06 -16.40 -13.70
C LYS A 130 22.24 -15.20 -14.20
N TYR A 131 22.71 -14.56 -15.28
CA TYR A 131 22.09 -13.35 -15.83
C TYR A 131 20.59 -13.51 -16.17
N ARG A 132 20.16 -14.71 -16.58
CA ARG A 132 18.75 -15.07 -16.82
C ARG A 132 18.50 -16.54 -16.45
N PRO A 133 18.26 -16.87 -15.17
CA PRO A 133 17.87 -18.23 -14.81
C PRO A 133 16.46 -18.51 -15.37
N PRO A 134 16.15 -19.71 -15.89
CA PRO A 134 14.79 -20.01 -16.29
C PRO A 134 13.87 -20.02 -15.06
N PRO A 135 12.63 -19.50 -15.16
CA PRO A 135 11.66 -19.62 -14.09
C PRO A 135 11.28 -21.10 -13.89
N LYS A 136 11.03 -21.48 -12.63
CA LYS A 136 10.55 -22.81 -12.24
C LYS A 136 9.21 -22.64 -11.54
N ILE A 137 8.22 -23.40 -11.97
CA ILE A 137 6.95 -23.51 -11.25
C ILE A 137 7.18 -24.49 -10.11
N ASP A 138 6.96 -24.01 -8.89
CA ASP A 138 7.03 -24.83 -7.69
C ASP A 138 5.64 -25.48 -7.53
N ARG A 139 5.61 -26.77 -7.15
CA ARG A 139 4.35 -27.50 -6.95
C ARG A 139 3.80 -27.25 -5.57
#